data_AF-A0A510GTC1-F1
#
_entry.id   AF-A0A510GTC1-F1
#
_cell.length_a   1.000
_cell.length_b   1.000
_cell.length_c   1.000
_cell.angle_alpha   90.00
_cell.angle_beta   90.00
_cell.angle_gamma   90.00
#
_symmetry.space_group_name_H-M   'P 1'
#
loop_
_entity.id
_entity.type
_entity.pdbx_description
1 polymer ?
#
loop_
_entity_poly.entity_id
_entity_poly.type
_entity_poly.pdbx_seq_one_letter_code
_entity_poly.pdbx_strand_id
1 'polypeptide(L)'
;YKPCFVCEDKSSGYHYGVSACEGCKGFFRRSVQKNMQYTCHRDKKCVINKVTRNRCQYCRLQKCFEVGMSKDCVRNDRNKKKKVKPEVTESQTIPPEIEDIVEKVLQAHVDTFPADPIAPA
;
A
#
# COMPACT_ATOMS: atom_id res chain seq x y z
N TYR A 1 -23.86 -9.28 -6.39
CA TYR A 1 -22.43 -9.32 -6.03
C TYR A 1 -21.91 -10.75 -6.12
N LYS A 2 -20.66 -10.95 -6.56
CA LYS A 2 -20.01 -12.27 -6.49
C LYS A 2 -19.78 -12.67 -5.01
N PRO A 3 -19.73 -13.96 -4.67
CA PRO A 3 -19.44 -14.40 -3.29
C PRO A 3 -18.04 -13.99 -2.85
N CYS A 4 -17.77 -14.04 -1.54
CA CYS A 4 -16.43 -13.78 -1.01
C CYS A 4 -15.45 -14.83 -1.50
N PHE A 5 -14.43 -14.46 -2.29
CA PHE A 5 -13.48 -15.44 -2.84
C PHE A 5 -12.60 -16.13 -1.79
N VAL A 6 -12.54 -15.62 -0.57
CA VAL A 6 -11.76 -16.22 0.52
C VAL A 6 -12.52 -17.33 1.25
N CYS A 7 -13.84 -17.17 1.46
CA CYS A 7 -14.61 -18.06 2.35
C CYS A 7 -16.04 -18.35 1.90
N GLU A 8 -16.40 -17.91 0.69
CA GLU A 8 -17.69 -18.12 -0.01
C GLU A 8 -18.93 -17.51 0.67
N ASP A 9 -18.74 -16.84 1.81
CA ASP A 9 -19.80 -16.07 2.48
C ASP A 9 -20.31 -14.89 1.62
N LYS A 10 -21.46 -14.34 1.99
CA LYS A 10 -22.07 -13.21 1.29
C LYS A 10 -21.10 -12.02 1.26
N SER A 11 -20.72 -11.60 0.05
CA SER A 11 -19.86 -10.43 -0.15
C SER A 11 -20.63 -9.14 0.07
N SER A 12 -19.93 -8.13 0.59
CA SER A 12 -20.42 -6.76 0.71
C SER A 12 -19.90 -5.83 -0.40
N GLY A 13 -19.13 -6.37 -1.37
CA GLY A 13 -18.50 -5.61 -2.44
C GLY A 13 -17.02 -5.97 -2.63
N TYR A 14 -16.31 -5.12 -3.37
CA TYR A 14 -14.88 -5.26 -3.60
C TYR A 14 -14.08 -4.60 -2.47
N HIS A 15 -13.19 -5.38 -1.85
CA HIS A 15 -12.30 -4.91 -0.80
C HIS A 15 -10.88 -5.37 -1.11
N TYR A 16 -9.94 -4.42 -1.15
CA TYR A 16 -8.52 -4.69 -1.43
C TYR A 16 -8.28 -5.44 -2.75
N GLY A 17 -9.11 -5.17 -3.78
CA GLY A 17 -8.96 -5.75 -5.12
C GLY A 17 -9.88 -6.94 -5.43
N VAL A 18 -10.58 -7.52 -4.44
CA VAL A 18 -11.38 -8.74 -4.67
C VAL A 18 -12.77 -8.66 -4.04
N SER A 19 -13.71 -9.44 -4.56
CA SER A 19 -15.04 -9.60 -3.95
C SER A 19 -14.89 -10.30 -2.59
N ALA A 20 -15.23 -9.61 -1.49
CA ALA A 20 -15.00 -10.10 -0.13
C ALA A 20 -16.18 -9.80 0.80
N CYS A 21 -16.31 -10.56 1.89
CA CYS A 21 -17.24 -10.27 2.97
C CYS A 21 -16.59 -9.35 4.02
N GLU A 22 -17.40 -8.71 4.88
CA GLU A 22 -16.90 -7.84 5.96
C GLU A 22 -15.91 -8.55 6.90
N GLY A 23 -16.13 -9.85 7.14
CA GLY A 23 -15.25 -10.66 7.98
C GLY A 23 -13.83 -10.80 7.41
N CYS A 24 -13.70 -11.08 6.11
CA CYS A 24 -12.40 -11.22 5.45
C CYS A 24 -11.73 -9.86 5.18
N LYS A 25 -12.51 -8.84 4.82
CA LYS A 25 -12.05 -7.44 4.74
C LYS A 25 -11.40 -6.99 6.05
N GLY A 26 -12.12 -7.12 7.17
CA GLY A 26 -11.62 -6.69 8.48
C GLY A 26 -10.43 -7.51 8.96
N PHE A 27 -10.44 -8.82 8.70
CA PHE A 27 -9.31 -9.69 9.00
C PHE A 27 -8.06 -9.26 8.25
N PHE A 28 -8.13 -9.17 6.91
CA PHE A 28 -7.01 -8.79 6.06
C PHE A 28 -6.41 -7.44 6.46
N ARG A 29 -7.26 -6.42 6.66
CA ARG A 29 -6.81 -5.08 7.12
C ARG A 29 -5.99 -5.16 8.40
N ARG A 30 -6.50 -5.84 9.43
CA ARG A 30 -5.81 -5.96 10.72
C ARG A 30 -4.50 -6.75 10.59
N SER A 31 -4.50 -7.80 9.77
CA SER A 31 -3.33 -8.62 9.54
C SER A 31 -2.22 -7.84 8.85
N VAL A 32 -2.54 -7.08 7.80
CA VAL A 32 -1.56 -6.25 7.09
C VAL A 32 -1.09 -5.06 7.93
N GLN A 33 -2.00 -4.27 8.52
CA GLN A 33 -1.63 -3.07 9.28
C GLN A 33 -0.74 -3.36 10.50
N LYS A 34 -0.90 -4.53 11.11
CA LYS A 34 -0.09 -4.94 12.27
C LYS A 34 1.07 -5.87 11.90
N ASN A 35 1.30 -6.11 10.61
CA ASN A 35 2.28 -7.09 10.11
C ASN A 35 2.18 -8.44 10.85
N MET A 36 0.95 -8.93 11.00
CA MET A 36 0.68 -10.14 11.78
C MET A 36 1.35 -11.36 11.15
N GLN A 37 2.13 -12.08 11.95
CA GLN A 37 2.67 -13.38 11.59
C GLN A 37 1.85 -14.47 12.28
N TYR A 38 1.23 -15.32 11.48
CA TYR A 38 0.44 -16.44 11.97
C TYR A 38 1.16 -17.75 11.70
N THR A 39 0.91 -18.76 12.53
CA THR A 39 1.43 -20.13 12.34
C THR A 39 0.28 -21.09 12.09
N CYS A 40 0.45 -22.03 11.16
CA CYS A 40 -0.46 -23.16 11.02
C CYS A 40 0.02 -24.31 11.89
N HIS A 41 -0.88 -24.94 12.63
CA HIS A 41 -0.59 -26.12 13.45
C HIS A 41 -1.00 -27.45 12.78
N ARG A 42 -1.14 -27.43 11.45
CA ARG A 42 -1.48 -28.56 10.57
C ARG A 42 -0.64 -28.43 9.30
N ASP A 43 -1.08 -29.03 8.20
CA ASP A 43 -0.32 -29.10 6.94
C ASP A 43 -0.39 -27.83 6.07
N LYS A 44 -0.69 -26.67 6.65
CA LYS A 44 -0.87 -25.39 5.93
C LYS A 44 -1.93 -25.42 4.81
N LYS A 45 -2.81 -26.43 4.79
CA LYS A 45 -3.88 -26.66 3.81
C LYS A 45 -5.28 -26.62 4.44
N CYS A 46 -5.49 -25.76 5.45
CA CYS A 46 -6.80 -25.70 6.11
C CYS A 46 -7.87 -25.16 5.14
N VAL A 47 -9.00 -25.86 5.04
CA VAL A 47 -10.17 -25.40 4.27
C VAL A 47 -10.76 -24.14 4.91
N ILE A 48 -10.91 -23.08 4.12
CA ILE A 48 -11.45 -21.78 4.54
C ILE A 48 -12.85 -21.60 3.96
N ASN A 49 -13.88 -21.73 4.80
CA ASN A 49 -15.27 -21.42 4.44
C ASN A 49 -15.93 -20.56 5.53
N LYS A 50 -17.21 -20.21 5.37
CA LYS A 50 -17.96 -19.37 6.33
C LYS A 50 -17.84 -19.85 7.78
N VAL A 51 -17.86 -21.16 8.00
CA VAL A 51 -17.85 -21.78 9.33
C VAL A 51 -16.42 -21.94 9.86
N THR A 52 -15.49 -22.40 9.02
CA THR A 52 -14.14 -22.80 9.44
C THR A 52 -13.08 -21.70 9.32
N ARG A 53 -13.38 -20.56 8.69
CA ARG A 53 -12.39 -19.49 8.42
C ARG A 53 -11.64 -18.98 9.65
N ASN A 54 -12.22 -19.09 10.85
CA ASN A 54 -11.56 -18.64 12.08
C ASN A 54 -10.64 -19.71 12.71
N ARG A 55 -10.67 -20.96 12.22
CA ARG A 55 -9.92 -22.08 12.79
C ARG A 55 -8.41 -22.03 12.51
N CYS A 56 -7.99 -21.33 11.45
CA CYS A 56 -6.57 -21.13 11.15
C CYS A 56 -6.34 -19.77 10.48
N GLN A 57 -5.75 -18.84 11.23
CA GLN A 57 -5.45 -17.49 10.75
C GLN A 57 -4.37 -17.50 9.65
N TYR A 58 -3.37 -18.38 9.75
CA TYR A 58 -2.34 -18.53 8.72
C TYR A 58 -2.95 -18.87 7.37
N CYS A 59 -3.71 -19.97 7.28
CA CYS A 59 -4.29 -20.41 6.01
C CYS A 59 -5.31 -19.39 5.48
N ARG A 60 -6.04 -18.71 6.37
CA ARG A 60 -6.96 -17.65 5.96
C ARG A 60 -6.22 -16.46 5.34
N LEU A 61 -5.11 -16.02 5.95
CA LEU A 61 -4.34 -14.89 5.45
C LEU A 61 -3.63 -15.25 4.14
N GLN A 62 -3.07 -16.46 4.05
CA GLN A 62 -2.51 -16.96 2.79
C GLN A 62 -3.59 -16.99 1.69
N LYS A 63 -4.77 -17.52 2.00
CA LYS A 63 -5.89 -17.53 1.04
C LYS A 63 -6.29 -16.13 0.59
N CYS A 64 -6.26 -15.12 1.48
CA CYS A 64 -6.49 -13.72 1.09
C CYS A 64 -5.50 -13.26 0.01
N PHE A 65 -4.21 -13.55 0.16
CA PHE A 65 -3.21 -13.20 -0.84
C PHE A 65 -3.37 -14.01 -2.13
N GLU A 66 -3.61 -15.33 -2.03
CA GLU A 66 -3.82 -16.21 -3.17
C GLU A 66 -4.96 -15.76 -4.09
N VAL A 67 -6.05 -15.23 -3.52
CA VAL A 67 -7.19 -14.74 -4.32
C VAL A 67 -6.99 -13.31 -4.85
N GLY A 68 -5.88 -12.65 -4.49
CA GLY A 68 -5.51 -11.33 -5.00
C GLY A 68 -5.82 -10.15 -4.08
N MET A 69 -6.02 -10.34 -2.76
CA MET A 69 -6.10 -9.19 -1.86
C MET A 69 -4.75 -8.47 -1.78
N SER A 70 -4.71 -7.21 -2.18
CA SER A 70 -3.48 -6.41 -2.20
C SER A 70 -3.23 -5.70 -0.86
N LYS A 71 -2.04 -5.92 -0.30
CA LYS A 71 -1.54 -5.20 0.88
C LYS A 71 -1.36 -3.70 0.61
N ASP A 72 -1.08 -3.31 -0.63
CA ASP A 72 -0.81 -1.92 -1.02
C ASP A 72 -2.09 -1.07 -0.98
N CYS A 73 -3.25 -1.71 -1.15
CA CYS A 73 -4.55 -1.08 -0.95
C CYS A 73 -4.87 -0.81 0.54
N VAL A 74 -4.07 -1.29 1.48
CA VAL A 74 -4.26 -1.08 2.91
C VAL A 74 -3.50 0.17 3.35
N ARG A 75 -4.19 1.32 3.39
CA ARG A 75 -3.62 2.56 3.91
C ARG A 75 -3.33 2.46 5.40
N ASN A 76 -2.17 2.95 5.82
CA ASN A 76 -1.77 3.01 7.22
C ASN A 76 -2.09 4.40 7.80
N ASP A 77 -3.38 4.74 7.91
CA ASP A 77 -3.84 6.09 8.28
C ASP A 77 -3.59 6.46 9.76
N ARG A 78 -2.90 5.62 10.53
CA ARG A 78 -2.57 5.88 11.93
C ARG A 78 -1.42 6.89 12.13
N ASN A 79 -0.73 7.30 11.07
CA ASN A 79 0.33 8.29 11.14
C ASN A 79 -0.14 9.66 10.60
N LYS A 80 -1.12 10.29 11.26
CA LYS A 80 -1.34 11.75 11.11
C LYS A 80 -0.23 12.50 11.86
N LYS A 81 0.89 12.71 11.15
CA LYS A 81 1.81 13.88 11.14
C LYS A 81 3.16 13.44 10.58
N LYS A 82 3.26 13.45 9.26
CA LYS A 82 4.40 13.96 8.48
C LYS A 82 3.93 13.99 7.03
N LYS A 83 3.94 15.18 6.42
CA LYS A 83 3.89 15.29 4.96
C LYS A 83 5.18 14.64 4.46
N VAL A 84 5.16 13.35 4.15
CA VAL A 84 6.27 12.67 3.49
C VAL A 84 5.90 12.60 2.02
N LYS A 85 6.67 13.32 1.19
CA LYS A 85 6.65 13.20 -0.27
C LYS A 85 6.91 11.74 -0.64
N PRO A 86 6.36 11.21 -1.75
CA PRO A 86 6.63 9.84 -2.14
C PRO A 86 8.14 9.69 -2.47
N GLU A 87 8.84 8.88 -1.69
CA GLU A 87 10.17 8.39 -2.07
C GLU A 87 9.97 7.28 -3.11
N VAL A 88 10.19 7.66 -4.37
CA VAL A 88 10.44 6.72 -5.46
C VAL A 88 11.95 6.47 -5.46
N THR A 89 12.39 5.34 -4.90
CA THR A 89 13.75 4.85 -5.13
C THR A 89 13.81 4.26 -6.53
N GLU A 90 14.17 5.10 -7.49
CA GLU A 90 14.60 4.68 -8.81
C GLU A 90 15.77 5.59 -9.18
N SER A 91 16.98 5.02 -9.24
CA SER A 91 18.18 5.71 -9.72
C SER A 91 18.00 5.96 -11.22
N GLN A 92 17.34 7.07 -11.56
CA GLN A 92 17.30 7.59 -12.93
C GLN A 92 18.54 8.47 -13.10
N THR A 93 19.55 7.95 -13.80
CA THR A 93 20.62 8.78 -14.37
C THR A 93 19.97 9.76 -15.33
N ILE A 94 20.09 11.05 -15.04
CA ILE A 94 19.57 12.14 -15.88
C ILE A 94 20.26 12.02 -17.25
N PRO A 95 19.52 11.88 -18.37
CA PRO A 95 20.12 11.89 -19.70
C PRO A 95 20.87 13.21 -19.94
N PRO A 96 22.03 13.21 -20.63
CA PRO A 96 22.84 14.41 -20.84
C PRO A 96 22.09 15.53 -21.57
N GLU A 97 21.01 15.21 -22.29
CA GLU A 97 20.15 16.19 -22.97
C GLU A 97 19.33 17.07 -22.00
N ILE A 98 19.15 16.64 -20.75
CA ILE A 98 18.33 17.36 -19.74
C ILE A 98 19.19 18.29 -18.87
N GLU A 99 20.51 18.07 -18.80
CA GLU A 99 21.41 18.92 -18.00
C GLU A 99 21.39 20.37 -18.47
N ASP A 100 21.47 20.59 -19.79
CA ASP A 100 21.39 21.93 -20.41
C ASP A 100 20.07 22.65 -20.12
N ILE A 101 18.97 21.89 -20.00
CA ILE A 101 17.65 22.45 -19.71
C ILE A 101 17.60 22.90 -18.24
N VAL A 102 18.16 22.09 -17.34
CA VAL A 102 18.23 22.42 -15.91
C VAL A 102 19.06 23.68 -15.68
N GLU A 103 20.21 23.81 -16.34
CA GLU A 103 21.06 24.99 -16.22
C GLU A 103 20.37 26.26 -16.72
N LYS A 104 19.70 26.19 -17.87
CA LYS A 104 18.91 27.32 -18.40
C LYS A 104 17.79 27.76 -17.47
N VAL A 105 17.10 26.81 -16.83
CA VAL A 105 16.03 27.11 -15.88
C VAL A 105 16.58 27.78 -14.61
N LEU A 106 17.72 27.30 -14.10
CA LEU A 106 18.39 27.89 -12.95
C LEU A 106 18.88 29.31 -13.24
N GLN A 107 19.48 29.54 -14.41
CA GLN A 107 19.95 30.86 -14.82
C GLN A 107 18.78 31.84 -14.96
N ALA A 108 17.70 31.45 -15.66
CA ALA A 108 16.51 32.28 -15.79
C ALA A 108 15.90 32.63 -14.43
N HIS A 109 15.97 31.73 -13.45
CA HIS A 109 15.49 32.00 -12.09
C HIS A 109 16.34 33.08 -11.39
N VAL A 110 17.67 33.00 -11.48
CA VAL A 110 18.58 33.99 -10.90
C VAL A 110 18.40 35.35 -11.57
N ASP A 111 18.24 35.38 -12.89
CA ASP A 111 18.07 36.61 -13.66
C ASP A 111 16.71 37.28 -13.40
N THR A 112 15.66 36.48 -13.18
CA THR A 112 14.31 36.98 -12.89
C THR A 112 14.16 37.44 -11.43
N PHE A 113 14.93 36.82 -10.52
CA PHE A 113 14.90 37.11 -9.09
C PHE A 113 16.31 37.40 -8.57
N PRO A 114 16.97 38.50 -9.00
CA PRO A 114 18.24 38.90 -8.45
C PRO A 114 18.03 39.14 -6.95
N ALA A 115 18.80 38.44 -6.12
CA ALA A 115 18.69 38.54 -4.68
C ALA A 115 18.82 40.00 -4.23
N ASP A 116 17.80 40.52 -3.54
CA ASP A 116 17.89 41.81 -2.85
C ASP A 116 19.08 41.78 -1.88
N PRO A 117 20.02 42.74 -1.92
CA PRO A 117 21.09 42.80 -0.93
C PRO A 117 20.45 43.11 0.43
N ILE A 118 20.40 42.09 1.29
CA ILE A 118 20.11 42.26 2.71
C ILE A 118 21.19 43.19 3.27
N ALA A 119 20.82 44.45 3.51
CA ALA A 119 21.65 45.41 4.23
C ALA A 119 21.80 44.92 5.68
N PRO A 120 23.02 44.82 6.24
CA PRO A 120 23.20 44.49 7.65
C PRO A 120 22.80 45.70 8.51
N ALA A 121 22.01 45.44 9.55
CA ALA A 121 21.79 46.34 10.68
C ALA A 121 22.74 45.98 11.82
#